data_AF-A0A0A9ZED4-F1
#
_entry.id   AF-A0A0A9ZED4-F1
#
_cell.length_a   1.000
_cell.length_b   1.000
_cell.length_c   1.000
_cell.angle_alpha   90.00
_cell.angle_beta   90.00
_cell.angle_gamma   90.00
#
_symmetry.space_group_name_H-M   'P 1'
#
loop_
_entity.id
_entity.type
_entity.pdbx_description
1 polymer ?
#
loop_
_entity_poly.entity_id
_entity_poly.type
_entity_poly.pdbx_seq_one_letter_code
_entity_poly.pdbx_strand_id
1 'polypeptide(L)'
;DHKLVIGDFGNGIQSKLKVYKGTSMSAELPLLNQPTAVKCVHTDRNEPRVAGIIVATGANVLVYRNCRPYFKFSLPPQECSGLEVEIWNEISTAEQLVQVLKDLSMEMGFSNLSSPSQNLLLMSPSHREEYINSK
;
A
#
# COMPACT_ATOMS: atom_id res chain seq x y z
N ASP A 1 25.65 6.39 19.58
CA ASP A 1 25.28 7.22 18.42
C ASP A 1 23.89 6.89 17.89
N HIS A 2 22.98 7.85 17.99
CA HIS A 2 21.68 7.77 17.33
C HIS A 2 21.79 8.24 15.88
N LYS A 3 21.00 7.63 14.99
CA LYS A 3 20.87 8.03 13.58
C LYS A 3 19.45 8.50 13.33
N LEU A 4 19.29 9.52 12.50
CA LEU A 4 17.98 9.97 12.03
C LEU A 4 17.62 9.20 10.76
N VAL A 5 16.40 8.68 10.68
CA VAL A 5 15.89 7.93 9.53
C VAL A 5 14.68 8.65 8.96
N ILE A 6 14.68 8.89 7.64
CA ILE A 6 13.65 9.65 6.94
C ILE A 6 13.16 8.83 5.73
N GLY A 7 11.85 8.64 5.62
CA GLY A 7 11.21 8.22 4.39
C GLY A 7 10.93 9.45 3.53
N ASP A 8 11.76 9.66 2.52
CA ASP A 8 11.65 10.77 1.57
C ASP A 8 10.76 10.35 0.39
N PHE A 9 9.77 11.17 0.06
CA PHE A 9 8.89 10.93 -1.09
C PHE A 9 9.62 11.22 -2.41
N GLY A 10 10.70 12.00 -2.34
CA GLY A 10 11.41 12.53 -3.49
C GLY A 10 10.63 13.65 -4.18
N ASN A 11 11.24 14.25 -5.20
CA ASN A 11 10.62 15.29 -6.02
C ASN A 11 9.83 14.67 -7.20
N GLY A 12 9.07 13.60 -6.95
CA GLY A 12 8.27 12.92 -7.97
C GLY A 12 9.00 11.92 -8.87
N ILE A 13 10.29 11.65 -8.63
CA ILE A 13 11.08 10.67 -9.42
C ILE A 13 11.12 9.31 -8.73
N GLN A 14 11.63 9.26 -7.50
CA GLN A 14 11.79 8.03 -6.74
C GLN A 14 11.81 8.33 -5.24
N SER A 15 10.97 7.62 -4.49
CA SER A 15 10.99 7.68 -3.03
C SER A 15 12.23 6.96 -2.48
N LYS A 16 12.74 7.43 -1.34
CA LYS A 16 14.01 6.96 -0.78
C LYS A 16 13.96 6.88 0.74
N LEU A 17 14.69 5.93 1.32
CA LEU A 17 14.96 5.87 2.74
C LEU A 17 16.36 6.46 3.00
N LYS A 18 16.40 7.59 3.72
CA LYS A 18 17.64 8.32 4.03
C LYS A 18 18.00 8.13 5.50
N VAL A 19 19.28 7.90 5.78
CA VAL A 19 19.82 7.74 7.13
C VAL A 19 20.92 8.77 7.36
N TYR A 20 20.81 9.55 8.42
CA TYR A 20 21.76 10.61 8.77
C TYR A 20 22.48 10.30 10.07
N LYS A 21 23.77 10.64 10.12
CA LYS A 21 24.61 10.62 11.33
C LYS A 21 25.24 12.00 11.48
N GLY A 22 24.86 12.74 12.53
CA GLY A 22 25.22 14.14 12.67
C GLY A 22 24.65 14.97 11.52
N THR A 23 25.50 15.73 10.83
CA THR A 23 25.12 16.57 9.68
C THR A 23 25.32 15.87 8.33
N SER A 24 25.82 14.64 8.32
CA SER A 24 26.13 13.90 7.09
C SER A 24 25.13 12.77 6.84
N MET A 25 24.78 12.57 5.57
CA MET A 25 24.01 11.41 5.15
C MET A 25 24.91 10.17 5.17
N SER A 26 24.49 9.16 5.94
CA SER A 26 25.22 7.90 6.11
C SER A 26 24.75 6.81 5.13
N ALA A 27 23.49 6.83 4.71
CA ALA A 27 22.96 5.90 3.72
C ALA A 27 21.75 6.49 3.00
N GLU A 28 21.55 6.06 1.77
CA GLU A 28 20.39 6.37 0.94
C GLU A 28 19.97 5.08 0.21
N LEU A 29 18.71 4.69 0.33
CA LEU A 29 18.18 3.45 -0.23
C LEU A 29 16.95 3.76 -1.08
N PRO A 30 16.86 3.27 -2.33
CA PRO A 30 15.66 3.47 -3.14
C PRO A 30 14.48 2.69 -2.55
N LEU A 31 13.29 3.30 -2.61
CA LEU A 31 12.02 2.67 -2.31
C LEU A 31 11.22 2.52 -3.61
N LEU A 32 10.55 1.37 -3.76
CA LEU A 32 9.72 1.09 -4.93
C LEU A 32 8.45 1.97 -4.95
N ASN A 33 7.88 2.19 -3.77
CA ASN A 33 6.64 2.92 -3.57
C ASN A 33 6.84 3.99 -2.49
N GLN A 34 5.92 4.95 -2.45
CA GLN A 34 5.93 6.00 -1.45
C GLN A 34 5.79 5.41 -0.02
N PRO A 35 6.66 5.78 0.92
CA PRO A 35 6.54 5.36 2.30
C PRO A 35 5.37 6.06 2.99
N THR A 36 4.56 5.30 3.72
CA THR A 36 3.48 5.84 4.55
C THR A 36 3.95 6.06 5.98
N ALA A 37 4.86 5.21 6.47
CA ALA A 37 5.41 5.31 7.82
C ALA A 37 6.81 4.68 7.90
N VAL A 38 7.63 5.17 8.84
CA VAL A 38 8.93 4.60 9.19
C VAL A 38 9.01 4.40 10.70
N LYS A 39 9.47 3.23 11.14
CA LYS A 39 9.65 2.89 12.56
C LYS A 39 10.95 2.12 12.77
N CYS A 40 11.72 2.51 13.78
CA CYS A 40 12.87 1.71 14.24
C CYS A 40 12.42 0.75 15.35
N VAL A 41 12.76 -0.53 15.23
CA VAL A 41 12.40 -1.56 16.22
C VAL A 41 13.57 -2.48 16.53
N HIS A 42 13.65 -2.94 17.78
CA HIS A 42 14.59 -3.98 18.17
C HIS A 42 13.89 -5.33 18.03
N THR A 43 14.33 -6.13 17.07
CA THR A 43 13.70 -7.43 16.77
C THR A 43 14.39 -8.60 17.47
N ASP A 44 15.55 -8.37 18.07
CA ASP A 44 16.34 -9.38 18.76
C ASP A 44 16.63 -8.93 20.21
N ARG A 45 16.75 -9.92 21.09
CA ARG A 45 17.17 -9.74 22.49
C ARG A 45 18.69 -9.85 22.66
N ASN A 46 19.40 -10.35 21.65
CA ASN A 46 20.86 -10.49 21.66
C ASN A 46 21.57 -9.13 21.75
N GLU A 47 22.69 -9.10 22.49
CA GLU A 47 23.56 -7.93 22.57
C GLU A 47 24.77 -8.05 21.62
N PRO A 48 25.16 -6.96 20.93
CA PRO A 48 24.56 -5.63 20.95
C PRO A 48 23.25 -5.55 20.13
N ARG A 49 22.24 -4.86 20.68
CA ARG A 49 20.94 -4.69 20.02
C ARG A 49 21.06 -3.71 18.86
N VAL A 50 20.97 -4.22 17.64
CA VAL A 50 20.88 -3.39 16.44
C VAL A 50 19.41 -3.19 16.08
N ALA A 51 18.96 -1.93 16.07
CA ALA A 51 17.62 -1.58 15.61
C ALA A 51 17.47 -1.88 14.10
N GLY A 52 16.43 -2.64 13.75
CA GLY A 52 15.93 -2.73 12.39
C GLY A 52 15.08 -1.51 12.04
N ILE A 53 15.03 -1.16 10.76
CA ILE A 53 14.17 -0.11 10.23
C ILE A 53 13.00 -0.80 9.51
N ILE A 54 11.79 -0.44 9.89
CA ILE A 54 10.56 -0.88 9.24
C ILE A 54 10.00 0.30 8.43
N VAL A 55 9.67 0.06 7.17
CA VAL A 55 9.05 1.02 6.26
C VAL A 55 7.73 0.43 5.75
N ALA A 56 6.62 1.11 6.01
CA ALA A 56 5.32 0.75 5.43
C ALA A 56 5.17 1.42 4.07
N THR A 57 4.82 0.65 3.03
CA THR A 57 4.63 1.12 1.65
C THR A 57 3.44 0.40 1.01
N GLY A 58 2.30 1.07 0.81
CA GLY A 58 1.08 0.44 0.29
C GLY A 58 0.68 -0.80 1.11
N ALA A 59 0.46 -1.93 0.44
CA ALA A 59 0.15 -3.21 1.09
C ALA A 59 1.38 -3.98 1.63
N ASN A 60 2.56 -3.35 1.70
CA ASN A 60 3.80 -4.00 2.07
C ASN A 60 4.46 -3.34 3.29
N VAL A 61 5.14 -4.15 4.08
CA VAL A 61 6.03 -3.72 5.16
C VAL A 61 7.43 -4.23 4.87
N LEU A 62 8.36 -3.31 4.64
CA LEU A 62 9.76 -3.59 4.33
C LEU A 62 10.59 -3.49 5.60
N VAL A 63 11.39 -4.51 5.89
CA VAL A 63 12.29 -4.55 7.04
C VAL A 63 13.73 -4.48 6.55
N TYR A 64 14.47 -3.52 7.07
CA TYR A 64 15.89 -3.31 6.82
C TYR A 64 16.70 -3.59 8.09
N ARG A 65 17.79 -4.33 7.96
CA ARG A 65 18.78 -4.53 9.03
C ARG A 65 20.12 -3.99 8.55
N ASN A 66 20.77 -3.13 9.33
CA ASN A 66 22.02 -2.46 8.93
C ASN A 66 21.93 -1.77 7.56
N CYS A 67 20.82 -1.08 7.28
CA CYS A 67 20.53 -0.45 6.00
C CYS A 67 20.51 -1.43 4.80
N ARG A 68 20.32 -2.72 5.02
CA ARG A 68 20.16 -3.73 3.97
C ARG A 68 18.75 -4.31 4.01
N PRO A 69 18.08 -4.50 2.85
CA PRO A 69 16.82 -5.23 2.80
C PRO A 69 16.97 -6.60 3.47
N TYR A 70 16.07 -6.93 4.38
CA TYR A 70 16.11 -8.17 5.14
C TYR A 70 14.85 -9.01 4.93
N PHE A 71 13.69 -8.36 4.99
CA PHE A 71 12.41 -9.05 4.85
C PHE A 71 11.37 -8.12 4.22
N LYS A 72 10.45 -8.71 3.46
CA LYS A 72 9.26 -8.03 2.93
C LYS A 72 8.05 -8.84 3.39
N PHE A 73 7.17 -8.18 4.12
CA PHE A 73 5.83 -8.68 4.38
C PHE A 73 4.86 -8.03 3.39
N SER A 74 3.99 -8.83 2.80
CA SER A 74 2.85 -8.36 1.99
C SER A 74 1.58 -8.78 2.69
N LEU A 75 0.60 -7.88 2.76
CA LEU A 75 -0.72 -8.24 3.28
C LEU A 75 -1.30 -9.40 2.47
N PRO A 76 -1.98 -10.37 3.12
CA PRO A 76 -2.72 -11.39 2.41
C PRO A 76 -3.72 -10.74 1.45
N PRO A 77 -3.88 -11.25 0.22
CA PRO A 77 -4.90 -10.73 -0.69
C PRO A 77 -6.28 -10.98 -0.07
N GLN A 78 -7.15 -9.98 -0.16
CA GLN A 78 -8.56 -10.15 0.15
C GLN A 78 -9.24 -10.79 -1.05
N GLU A 79 -9.90 -11.93 -0.86
CA GLU A 79 -10.68 -12.56 -1.91
C GLU A 79 -11.97 -11.79 -2.16
N CYS A 80 -12.29 -11.53 -3.43
CA CYS A 80 -13.58 -10.96 -3.83
C CYS A 80 -14.68 -11.99 -3.59
N SER A 81 -15.87 -11.54 -3.21
CA SER A 81 -17.02 -12.46 -3.12
C SER A 81 -17.37 -13.04 -4.50
N GLY A 82 -17.86 -14.28 -4.55
CA GLY A 82 -18.26 -14.92 -5.81
C GLY A 82 -19.31 -14.10 -6.58
N LEU A 83 -20.30 -13.56 -5.86
CA LEU A 83 -21.34 -12.70 -6.41
C LEU A 83 -20.76 -11.43 -7.06
N GLU A 84 -19.79 -10.80 -6.40
CA GLU A 84 -19.13 -9.61 -6.94
C GLU A 84 -18.38 -9.93 -8.23
N VAL A 85 -17.71 -11.08 -8.31
CA VAL A 85 -17.03 -11.53 -9.53
C VAL A 85 -18.03 -11.74 -10.67
N GLU A 86 -19.18 -12.35 -10.40
CA GLU A 86 -20.25 -12.54 -11.39
C GLU A 86 -20.75 -11.19 -11.91
N ILE A 87 -21.06 -10.25 -11.02
CA ILE A 87 -21.49 -8.88 -11.37
C ILE A 87 -20.46 -8.18 -12.28
N TRP A 88 -19.17 -8.30 -11.96
CA TRP A 88 -18.08 -7.71 -12.75
C TRP A 88 -17.86 -8.35 -14.13
N ASN A 89 -18.39 -9.55 -14.36
CA ASN A 89 -18.28 -10.28 -15.62
C ASN A 89 -19.53 -10.10 -16.49
N GLU A 90 -20.71 -10.00 -15.89
CA GLU A 90 -21.97 -9.88 -16.61
C GLU A 90 -22.27 -8.45 -17.06
N ILE A 91 -21.84 -7.44 -16.30
CA ILE A 91 -22.22 -6.04 -16.56
C ILE A 91 -21.11 -5.28 -17.28
N SER A 92 -21.42 -4.80 -18.48
CA SER A 92 -20.48 -4.06 -19.32
C SER A 92 -20.56 -2.53 -19.16
N THR A 93 -21.67 -2.01 -18.65
CA THR A 93 -21.87 -0.56 -18.53
C THR A 93 -21.59 -0.06 -17.11
N ALA A 94 -20.91 1.08 -17.02
CA ALA A 94 -20.50 1.64 -15.74
C ALA A 94 -21.66 1.97 -14.81
N GLU A 95 -22.75 2.48 -15.37
CA GLU A 95 -23.91 2.91 -14.60
C GLU A 95 -24.67 1.74 -13.99
N GLN A 96 -24.90 0.68 -14.77
CA GLN A 96 -25.52 -0.55 -14.27
C GLN A 96 -24.63 -1.21 -13.23
N LEU A 97 -23.32 -1.27 -13.47
CA LEU A 97 -22.38 -1.90 -12.54
C LEU A 97 -22.37 -1.18 -11.19
N VAL A 98 -22.33 0.15 -11.21
CA VAL A 98 -22.43 0.97 -9.99
C VAL A 98 -23.74 0.73 -9.26
N GLN A 99 -24.86 0.61 -9.97
CA GLN A 99 -26.16 0.39 -9.33
C GLN A 99 -26.18 -0.96 -8.60
N VAL A 100 -25.79 -2.04 -9.28
CA VAL A 100 -25.79 -3.38 -8.69
C VAL A 100 -24.77 -3.50 -7.55
N LEU A 101 -23.58 -2.89 -7.69
CA LEU A 101 -22.59 -2.87 -6.62
C LEU A 101 -23.04 -2.04 -5.42
N LYS A 102 -23.84 -0.98 -5.60
CA LYS A 102 -24.44 -0.25 -4.48
C LYS A 102 -25.41 -1.15 -3.72
N ASP A 103 -26.26 -1.88 -4.43
CA ASP A 103 -27.24 -2.77 -3.81
C ASP A 103 -26.51 -3.88 -3.02
N LEU A 104 -25.47 -4.48 -3.63
CA LEU A 104 -24.59 -5.44 -2.94
C LEU A 104 -23.89 -4.82 -1.72
N SER A 105 -23.46 -3.55 -1.81
CA SER A 105 -22.82 -2.84 -0.70
C SER A 105 -23.77 -2.61 0.48
N MET A 106 -25.08 -2.51 0.24
CA MET A 106 -26.09 -2.38 1.29
C MET A 106 -26.32 -3.72 2.00
N GLU A 107 -26.23 -4.84 1.29
CA GLU A 107 -26.41 -6.18 1.85
C GLU A 107 -25.19 -6.65 2.65
N MET A 108 -23.99 -6.55 2.07
CA MET A 108 -22.76 -7.09 2.68
C MET A 108 -21.93 -6.04 3.42
N GLY A 109 -22.24 -4.75 3.25
CA GLY A 109 -21.46 -3.65 3.78
C GLY A 109 -20.31 -3.22 2.87
N PHE A 110 -20.14 -1.92 2.70
CA PHE A 110 -19.14 -1.33 1.79
C PHE A 110 -17.71 -1.82 2.04
N SER A 111 -17.30 -2.01 3.30
CA SER A 111 -15.95 -2.46 3.65
C SER A 111 -15.64 -3.89 3.24
N ASN A 112 -16.66 -4.70 2.96
CA ASN A 112 -16.50 -6.11 2.59
C ASN A 112 -16.40 -6.30 1.06
N LEU A 113 -16.65 -5.25 0.27
CA LEU A 113 -16.42 -5.27 -1.17
C LEU A 113 -14.93 -5.24 -1.48
N SER A 114 -14.55 -5.70 -2.68
CA SER A 114 -13.16 -5.59 -3.15
C SER A 114 -12.74 -4.13 -3.38
N SER A 115 -11.43 -3.87 -3.33
CA SER A 115 -10.90 -2.53 -3.61
C SER A 115 -11.33 -1.96 -4.97
N PRO A 116 -11.37 -2.74 -6.07
CA PRO A 116 -11.91 -2.24 -7.34
C PRO A 116 -13.35 -1.74 -7.25
N SER A 117 -14.25 -2.48 -6.60
CA SER A 117 -15.65 -2.06 -6.43
C SER A 117 -15.76 -0.82 -5.55
N GLN A 118 -15.04 -0.79 -4.42
CA GLN A 118 -15.01 0.39 -3.55
C GLN A 118 -14.53 1.63 -4.30
N ASN A 119 -13.46 1.50 -5.10
CA ASN A 119 -12.93 2.58 -5.92
C ASN A 119 -13.94 3.05 -6.97
N LEU A 120 -14.59 2.13 -7.69
CA LEU A 120 -15.59 2.48 -8.70
C LEU A 120 -16.78 3.25 -8.09
N LEU A 121 -17.25 2.81 -6.91
CA LEU A 121 -18.35 3.45 -6.19
C LEU A 121 -18.03 4.86 -5.71
N LEU A 122 -16.78 5.11 -5.28
CA LEU A 122 -16.31 6.41 -4.81
C LEU A 122 -15.89 7.35 -5.96
N MET A 123 -15.65 6.82 -7.15
CA MET A 123 -15.20 7.57 -8.31
C MET A 123 -16.32 8.44 -8.91
N SER A 124 -15.95 9.62 -9.42
CA SER A 124 -16.84 10.51 -10.16
C SER A 124 -17.36 9.85 -11.45
N PRO A 125 -18.63 10.08 -11.86
CA PRO A 125 -19.22 9.43 -13.03
C PRO A 125 -18.39 9.53 -14.32
N SER A 126 -17.71 10.66 -14.54
CA SER A 126 -16.91 10.93 -15.74
C SER A 126 -15.73 9.97 -15.95
N HIS A 127 -15.20 9.36 -14.88
CA HIS A 127 -14.01 8.50 -14.96
C HIS A 127 -14.36 7.00 -14.93
N ARG A 128 -15.63 6.64 -14.73
CA ARG A 128 -16.03 5.25 -14.48
C ARG A 128 -15.93 4.36 -15.70
N GLU A 129 -16.28 4.86 -16.87
CA GLU A 129 -16.14 4.10 -18.12
C GLU A 129 -14.68 3.80 -18.43
N GLU A 130 -13.80 4.80 -18.28
CA GLU A 130 -12.36 4.62 -18.44
C GLU A 130 -11.81 3.58 -17.46
N TYR A 131 -12.23 3.63 -16.19
CA TYR A 131 -11.82 2.67 -15.18
C TYR A 131 -12.18 1.23 -15.53
N ILE A 132 -13.41 0.98 -15.99
CA ILE A 132 -13.89 -0.36 -16.37
C ILE A 132 -13.18 -0.85 -17.63
N ASN A 133 -12.92 0.05 -18.58
CA ASN A 133 -12.22 -0.27 -19.83
C ASN A 133 -10.70 -0.46 -19.62
N SER A 134 -10.14 0.03 -18.51
CA SER A 134 -8.74 -0.18 -18.15
C SER A 134 -8.43 -1.56 -17.55
N LYS A 135 -9.44 -2.46 -17.49
CA LYS A 135 -9.26 -3.86 -17.08
C LYS A 135 -8.25 -4.62 -17.95
#